data_AF-A0A952WJ48-F1
#
_entry.id   AF-A0A952WJ48-F1
#
_cell.length_a   1.000
_cell.length_b   1.000
_cell.length_c   1.000
_cell.angle_alpha   90.00
_cell.angle_beta   90.00
_cell.angle_gamma   90.00
#
_symmetry.space_group_name_H-M   'P 1'
#
loop_
_entity.id
_entity.type
_entity.pdbx_description
1 polymer ?
#
loop_
_entity_poly.entity_id
_entity_poly.type
_entity_poly.pdbx_seq_one_letter_code
_entity_poly.pdbx_strand_id
1 'polypeptide(L)'
;MHDCALQAEYIRLGDSANGKTADDLADLYLEYEHVERYKRATTLVKQNSQWAKQLSNSRLRAPGEINNQTEFDRVKANYLDKNQRPRGQWYVGDGTTLARKVGREEEYFWFTSILHSSIHGGPFASRNGPPYPDAKNLLQVADALIRRLLVVVIKVDNLILSEQSTTMMNATVRDILNPN
;
A
#
# COMPACT_ATOMS: atom_id res chain seq x y z
N MET A 1 -8.29 4.36 -3.59
CA MET A 1 -8.53 5.61 -4.36
C MET A 1 -9.10 6.72 -3.49
N HIS A 2 -10.12 6.46 -2.67
CA HIS A 2 -10.70 7.48 -1.78
C HIS A 2 -9.67 8.12 -0.83
N ASP A 3 -8.77 7.34 -0.22
CA ASP A 3 -7.70 7.86 0.64
C ASP A 3 -6.77 8.85 -0.09
N CYS A 4 -6.35 8.56 -1.34
CA CYS A 4 -5.57 9.49 -2.15
C CYS A 4 -6.33 10.80 -2.41
N ALA A 5 -7.65 10.72 -2.67
CA ALA A 5 -8.47 11.89 -2.93
C ALA A 5 -8.58 12.79 -1.70
N LEU A 6 -8.81 12.20 -0.51
CA LEU A 6 -8.81 12.94 0.75
C LEU A 6 -7.47 13.62 1.02
N GLN A 7 -6.36 12.92 0.79
CA GLN A 7 -5.02 13.48 0.96
C GLN A 7 -4.76 14.65 0.00
N ALA A 8 -5.15 14.51 -1.27
CA ALA A 8 -5.02 15.58 -2.26
C ALA A 8 -5.89 16.80 -1.91
N GLU A 9 -7.13 16.58 -1.47
CA GLU A 9 -8.01 17.66 -1.04
C GLU A 9 -7.47 18.36 0.21
N TYR A 10 -6.91 17.61 1.16
CA TYR A 10 -6.26 18.18 2.34
C TYR A 10 -5.03 19.02 2.00
N ILE A 11 -4.16 18.54 1.11
CA ILE A 11 -3.03 19.32 0.60
C ILE A 11 -3.53 20.61 -0.04
N ARG A 12 -4.53 20.52 -0.93
CA ARG A 12 -5.10 21.68 -1.63
C ARG A 12 -5.69 22.73 -0.68
N LEU A 13 -6.37 22.28 0.38
CA LEU A 13 -7.02 23.17 1.34
C LEU A 13 -6.04 23.81 2.34
N GLY A 14 -4.87 23.19 2.56
CA GLY A 14 -3.99 23.59 3.65
C GLY A 14 -4.52 23.15 5.02
N ASP A 15 -3.77 23.49 6.07
CA ASP A 15 -4.16 23.24 7.46
C ASP A 15 -3.95 24.51 8.28
N SER A 16 -4.84 25.49 8.08
CA SER A 16 -4.79 26.80 8.74
C SER A 16 -4.74 26.70 10.26
N ALA A 17 -5.36 25.66 10.84
CA ALA A 17 -5.32 25.40 12.28
C ALA A 17 -3.90 25.14 12.80
N ASN A 18 -3.01 24.61 11.96
CA ASN A 18 -1.60 24.38 12.27
C ASN A 18 -0.65 25.28 11.46
N GLY A 19 -1.19 26.31 10.80
CA GLY A 19 -0.41 27.27 10.00
C GLY A 19 0.32 26.65 8.80
N LYS A 20 -0.17 25.54 8.25
CA LYS A 20 0.44 24.89 7.08
C LYS A 20 -0.27 25.30 5.80
N THR A 21 0.49 25.80 4.84
CA THR A 21 0.02 26.10 3.48
C THR A 21 -0.13 24.83 2.66
N ALA A 22 -0.70 24.95 1.45
CA ALA A 22 -0.77 23.84 0.52
C ALA A 22 0.62 23.33 0.11
N ASP A 23 1.57 24.24 -0.10
CA ASP A 23 2.95 23.90 -0.46
C ASP A 23 3.66 23.17 0.69
N ASP A 24 3.49 23.62 1.94
CA ASP A 24 4.04 22.93 3.10
C ASP A 24 3.53 21.48 3.22
N LEU A 25 2.23 21.28 2.96
CA LEU A 25 1.62 19.94 3.00
C LEU A 25 2.06 19.09 1.81
N ALA A 26 2.23 19.67 0.63
CA ALA A 26 2.76 18.98 -0.53
C ALA A 26 4.19 18.50 -0.30
N ASP A 27 5.04 19.34 0.30
CA ASP A 27 6.41 18.97 0.67
C ASP A 27 6.42 17.85 1.71
N LEU A 28 5.60 17.95 2.76
CA LEU A 28 5.43 16.88 3.74
C LEU A 28 4.93 15.57 3.12
N TYR A 29 4.06 15.65 2.12
CA TYR A 29 3.58 14.48 1.39
C TYR A 29 4.71 13.83 0.58
N LEU A 30 5.48 14.62 -0.16
CA LEU A 30 6.57 14.13 -1.00
C LEU A 30 7.74 13.58 -0.17
N GLU A 31 8.13 14.26 0.90
CA GLU A 31 9.19 13.79 1.80
C GLU A 31 8.84 12.46 2.48
N TYR A 32 7.55 12.19 2.70
CA TYR A 32 7.10 10.93 3.27
C TYR A 32 7.40 9.72 2.36
N GLU A 33 7.65 9.91 1.06
CA GLU A 33 8.12 8.85 0.15
C GLU A 33 9.38 8.16 0.69
N HIS A 34 10.29 8.91 1.33
CA HIS A 34 11.51 8.35 1.91
C HIS A 34 11.21 7.43 3.09
N VAL A 35 10.21 7.77 3.92
CA VAL A 35 9.74 6.91 5.02
C VAL A 35 9.11 5.63 4.48
N GLU A 36 8.26 5.72 3.45
CA GLU A 36 7.65 4.55 2.82
C GLU A 36 8.69 3.63 2.19
N ARG A 37 9.65 4.21 1.46
CA ARG A 37 10.74 3.47 0.82
C ARG A 37 11.57 2.72 1.84
N TYR A 38 11.96 3.38 2.94
CA TYR A 38 12.71 2.75 4.02
C TYR A 38 11.96 1.59 4.67
N LYS A 39 10.68 1.81 5.05
CA LYS A 39 9.83 0.76 5.63
C LYS A 39 9.67 -0.43 4.69
N ARG A 40 9.42 -0.17 3.41
CA ARG A 40 9.25 -1.23 2.41
C ARG A 40 10.53 -2.02 2.20
N ALA A 41 11.68 -1.36 2.03
CA ALA A 41 12.96 -2.04 1.87
C ALA A 41 13.25 -2.95 3.08
N THR A 42 13.07 -2.42 4.29
CA THR A 42 13.26 -3.17 5.54
C THR A 42 12.33 -4.38 5.64
N THR A 43 11.07 -4.23 5.25
CA THR A 43 10.10 -5.34 5.25
C THR A 43 10.44 -6.39 4.20
N LEU A 44 10.75 -5.99 2.97
CA LEU A 44 11.06 -6.91 1.87
C LEU A 44 12.28 -7.78 2.18
N VAL A 45 13.35 -7.20 2.74
CA VAL A 45 14.58 -7.95 3.07
C VAL A 45 14.35 -8.97 4.20
N LYS A 46 13.38 -8.71 5.10
CA LYS A 46 13.04 -9.64 6.20
C LYS A 46 12.17 -10.81 5.77
N GLN A 47 11.59 -10.78 4.57
CA GLN A 47 10.73 -11.86 4.10
C GLN A 47 11.56 -13.07 3.63
N ASN A 48 11.07 -14.29 3.91
CA ASN A 48 11.62 -15.50 3.30
C ASN A 48 11.04 -15.71 1.89
N SER A 49 11.30 -14.77 0.97
CA SER A 49 10.82 -14.82 -0.41
C SER A 49 11.99 -14.90 -1.40
N GLN A 50 11.71 -15.38 -2.62
CA GLN A 50 12.72 -15.39 -3.69
C GLN A 50 13.22 -13.99 -4.01
N TRP A 51 12.33 -13.00 -4.00
CA TRP A 51 12.66 -11.59 -4.19
C TRP A 51 13.61 -11.08 -3.11
N ALA A 52 13.36 -11.40 -1.84
CA ALA A 52 14.24 -11.02 -0.73
C ALA A 52 15.64 -11.62 -0.89
N LYS A 53 15.74 -12.88 -1.34
CA LYS A 53 17.02 -13.54 -1.64
C LYS A 53 17.77 -12.87 -2.79
N GLN A 54 17.07 -12.53 -3.88
CA GLN A 54 17.67 -11.83 -5.02
C GLN A 54 18.15 -10.42 -4.63
N LEU A 55 17.32 -9.65 -3.90
CA LEU A 55 17.70 -8.34 -3.38
C LEU A 55 18.89 -8.43 -2.44
N SER A 56 18.92 -9.46 -1.58
CA SER A 56 20.03 -9.68 -0.64
C SER A 56 21.37 -9.91 -1.32
N ASN A 57 21.36 -10.48 -2.52
CA ASN A 57 22.54 -10.78 -3.34
C ASN A 57 22.86 -9.68 -4.38
N SER A 58 22.07 -8.61 -4.43
CA SER A 58 22.31 -7.52 -5.37
C SER A 58 23.59 -6.75 -5.03
N ARG A 59 24.44 -6.49 -6.04
CA ARG A 59 25.62 -5.62 -5.89
C ARG A 59 25.27 -4.19 -5.48
N LEU A 60 24.03 -3.77 -5.75
CA LEU A 60 23.52 -2.43 -5.42
C LEU A 60 22.92 -2.36 -4.01
N ARG A 61 22.87 -3.47 -3.26
CA ARG A 61 22.24 -3.52 -1.95
C ARG A 61 22.88 -2.55 -0.96
N ALA A 62 24.17 -2.70 -0.70
CA ALA A 62 24.89 -1.89 0.29
C ALA A 62 24.77 -0.37 0.01
N PRO A 63 25.09 0.13 -1.21
CA PRO A 63 24.91 1.56 -1.49
C PRO A 63 23.45 2.01 -1.44
N GLY A 64 22.50 1.16 -1.87
CA GLY A 64 21.07 1.46 -1.81
C GLY A 64 20.53 1.55 -0.38
N GLU A 65 20.96 0.65 0.52
CA GLU A 65 20.60 0.68 1.94
C GLU A 65 21.15 1.92 2.64
N ILE A 66 22.41 2.29 2.37
CA ILE A 66 23.02 3.52 2.91
C ILE A 66 22.24 4.76 2.47
N ASN A 67 21.94 4.87 1.17
CA ASN A 67 21.20 6.01 0.64
C ASN A 67 19.78 6.08 1.23
N ASN A 68 19.07 4.95 1.29
CA ASN A 68 17.73 4.90 1.88
C ASN A 68 17.73 5.26 3.38
N GLN A 69 18.73 4.80 4.14
CA GLN A 69 18.87 5.14 5.55
C GLN A 69 19.17 6.64 5.73
N THR A 70 20.05 7.20 4.90
CA THR A 70 20.42 8.62 4.94
C THR A 70 19.21 9.53 4.71
N GLU A 71 18.43 9.27 3.65
CA GLU A 71 17.21 10.06 3.38
C GLU A 71 16.14 9.87 4.46
N PHE A 72 15.99 8.64 4.98
CA PHE A 72 15.08 8.40 6.09
C PHE A 72 15.48 9.19 7.34
N ASP A 73 16.75 9.17 7.72
CA ASP A 73 17.24 9.88 8.89
C ASP A 73 17.10 11.40 8.78
N ARG A 74 17.22 11.95 7.57
CA ARG A 74 16.97 13.36 7.27
C ARG A 74 15.55 13.80 7.59
N VAL A 75 14.55 12.98 7.25
CA VAL A 75 13.13 13.39 7.33
C VAL A 75 12.36 12.79 8.52
N LYS A 76 12.85 11.71 9.14
CA LYS A 76 12.07 10.91 10.10
C LYS A 76 11.48 11.69 11.27
N ALA A 77 12.17 12.74 11.73
CA ALA A 77 11.75 13.54 12.88
C ALA A 77 10.36 14.18 12.67
N ASN A 78 10.03 14.56 11.43
CA ASN A 78 8.72 15.13 11.06
C ASN A 78 7.58 14.10 11.14
N TYR A 79 7.92 12.81 11.14
CA TYR A 79 6.98 11.69 11.03
C TYR A 79 6.94 10.80 12.27
N LEU A 80 7.46 11.25 13.41
CA LEU A 80 7.37 10.48 14.66
C LEU A 80 6.01 10.68 15.35
N ASP A 81 5.51 9.63 15.99
CA ASP A 81 4.37 9.69 16.90
C ASP A 81 4.82 10.13 18.31
N LYS A 82 3.86 10.22 19.24
CA LYS A 82 4.14 10.55 20.65
C LYS A 82 5.10 9.58 21.35
N ASN A 83 5.27 8.37 20.81
CA ASN A 83 6.16 7.33 21.34
C ASN A 83 7.49 7.27 20.57
N GLN A 84 7.83 8.30 19.78
CA GLN A 84 9.04 8.35 18.96
C GLN A 84 9.11 7.22 17.90
N ARG A 85 7.96 6.72 17.45
CA ARG A 85 7.87 5.70 16.40
C ARG A 85 7.42 6.34 15.08
N PRO A 86 7.96 5.93 13.91
CA PRO A 86 7.50 6.45 12.62
C PRO A 86 6.01 6.16 12.39
N ARG A 87 5.20 7.22 12.24
CA ARG A 87 3.76 7.15 11.93
C ARG A 87 3.50 6.35 10.66
N GLY A 88 2.31 5.73 10.58
CA GLY A 88 1.86 4.99 9.40
C GLY A 88 1.50 5.86 8.19
N GLN A 89 1.32 7.18 8.40
CA GLN A 89 0.93 8.16 7.39
C GLN A 89 1.67 9.49 7.59
N TRP A 90 1.66 10.33 6.54
CA TRP A 90 2.38 11.61 6.52
C TRP A 90 1.69 12.68 7.39
N TYR A 91 0.36 12.69 7.42
CA TYR A 91 -0.45 13.61 8.22
C TYR A 91 -0.61 13.15 9.68
N VAL A 92 -1.05 14.07 10.53
CA VAL A 92 -1.34 13.81 11.96
C VAL A 92 -2.81 13.38 12.11
N GLY A 93 -3.06 12.41 12.99
CA GLY A 93 -4.41 11.85 13.21
C GLY A 93 -4.57 10.53 12.47
N ASP A 94 -5.77 10.28 11.96
CA ASP A 94 -6.18 9.10 11.18
C ASP A 94 -7.04 9.52 9.97
N GLY A 95 -7.46 8.56 9.15
CA GLY A 95 -8.27 8.82 7.95
C GLY A 95 -9.60 9.50 8.26
N THR A 96 -10.23 9.19 9.39
CA THR A 96 -11.44 9.88 9.86
C THR A 96 -11.17 11.34 10.18
N THR A 97 -10.07 11.63 10.87
CA THR A 97 -9.63 13.00 11.18
C THR A 97 -9.38 13.79 9.90
N LEU A 98 -8.70 13.18 8.93
CA LEU A 98 -8.45 13.79 7.62
C LEU A 98 -9.76 14.08 6.89
N ALA A 99 -10.68 13.11 6.83
CA ALA A 99 -11.98 13.25 6.19
C ALA A 99 -12.81 14.39 6.81
N ARG A 100 -12.79 14.51 8.14
CA ARG A 100 -13.44 15.61 8.85
C ARG A 100 -12.82 16.96 8.49
N LYS A 101 -11.49 17.06 8.44
CA LYS A 101 -10.79 18.30 8.07
C LYS A 101 -11.16 18.79 6.67
N VAL A 102 -11.45 17.89 5.73
CA VAL A 102 -11.84 18.24 4.35
C VAL A 102 -13.36 18.26 4.12
N GLY A 103 -14.18 18.04 5.16
CA GLY A 103 -15.63 18.05 5.04
C GLY A 103 -16.24 16.84 4.32
N ARG A 104 -15.55 15.69 4.33
CA ARG A 104 -15.91 14.44 3.62
C ARG A 104 -16.15 13.26 4.56
N GLU A 105 -16.45 13.52 5.84
CA GLU A 105 -16.54 12.47 6.87
C GLU A 105 -17.62 11.42 6.56
N GLU A 106 -18.81 11.85 6.11
CA GLU A 106 -19.90 10.93 5.74
C GLU A 106 -19.54 10.05 4.52
N GLU A 107 -18.95 10.67 3.49
CA GLU A 107 -18.47 9.97 2.29
C GLU A 107 -17.40 8.93 2.67
N TYR A 108 -16.47 9.30 3.56
CA TYR A 108 -15.47 8.39 4.09
C TYR A 108 -16.09 7.18 4.82
N PHE A 109 -17.07 7.38 5.69
CA PHE A 109 -17.74 6.29 6.38
C PHE A 109 -18.50 5.37 5.42
N TRP A 110 -19.18 5.95 4.42
CA TRP A 110 -19.85 5.17 3.38
C TRP A 110 -18.86 4.27 2.63
N PHE A 111 -17.76 4.83 2.12
CA PHE A 111 -16.76 4.06 1.38
C PHE A 111 -16.06 3.00 2.24
N THR A 112 -15.67 3.34 3.48
CA THR A 112 -14.97 2.40 4.36
C THR A 112 -15.86 1.24 4.80
N SER A 113 -17.17 1.46 4.92
CA SER A 113 -18.14 0.39 5.22
C SER A 113 -18.26 -0.65 4.10
N ILE A 114 -18.03 -0.26 2.84
CA ILE A 114 -18.20 -1.11 1.67
C ILE A 114 -16.88 -1.74 1.21
N LEU A 115 -15.82 -0.95 1.12
CA LEU A 115 -14.59 -1.36 0.42
C LEU A 115 -13.56 -2.03 1.32
N HIS A 116 -13.78 -2.03 2.65
CA HIS A 116 -12.77 -2.32 3.66
C HIS A 116 -11.50 -1.45 3.50
N SER A 117 -10.75 -1.27 4.58
CA SER A 117 -9.64 -0.32 4.72
C SER A 117 -8.38 -0.62 3.87
N SER A 118 -8.50 -1.41 2.81
CA SER A 118 -7.36 -2.10 2.18
C SER A 118 -6.60 -1.29 1.12
N ILE A 119 -6.95 -0.03 0.86
CA ILE A 119 -6.29 0.77 -0.18
C ILE A 119 -5.80 2.10 0.42
N HIS A 120 -4.68 2.02 1.12
CA HIS A 120 -3.92 3.20 1.52
C HIS A 120 -3.15 3.77 0.33
N GLY A 121 -3.34 5.07 0.11
CA GLY A 121 -2.63 5.84 -0.90
C GLY A 121 -1.38 6.45 -0.29
N GLY A 122 -0.22 6.23 -0.91
CA GLY A 122 1.05 6.80 -0.48
C GLY A 122 1.76 7.54 -1.62
N PRO A 123 2.65 8.50 -1.30
CA PRO A 123 3.44 9.22 -2.31
C PRO A 123 4.21 8.27 -3.24
N PHE A 124 4.69 7.13 -2.75
CA PHE A 124 5.32 6.13 -3.61
C PHE A 124 4.34 5.62 -4.67
N ALA A 125 3.12 5.24 -4.27
CA ALA A 125 2.13 4.68 -5.17
C ALA A 125 1.65 5.73 -6.19
N SER A 126 1.48 6.97 -5.76
CA SER A 126 1.11 8.09 -6.65
C SER A 126 2.18 8.35 -7.70
N ARG A 127 3.47 8.30 -7.33
CA ARG A 127 4.59 8.54 -8.25
C ARG A 127 4.78 7.42 -9.27
N ASN A 128 4.66 6.16 -8.84
CA ASN A 128 4.97 5.00 -9.67
C ASN A 128 3.74 4.45 -10.41
N GLY A 129 2.55 4.97 -10.10
CA GLY A 129 1.29 4.46 -10.62
C GLY A 129 0.91 3.09 -10.03
N PRO A 130 -0.21 2.51 -10.48
CA PRO A 130 -0.58 1.16 -10.09
C PRO A 130 0.49 0.18 -10.58
N PRO A 131 0.88 -0.82 -9.77
CA PRO A 131 1.83 -1.85 -10.20
C PRO A 131 1.32 -2.67 -11.39
N TYR A 132 0.01 -2.63 -11.63
CA TYR A 132 -0.67 -3.20 -12.78
C TYR A 132 -1.21 -2.05 -13.64
N PRO A 133 -0.52 -1.66 -14.71
CA PRO A 133 -0.86 -0.47 -15.50
C PRO A 133 -2.16 -0.64 -16.30
N ASP A 134 -2.60 -1.87 -16.53
CA ASP A 134 -3.88 -2.17 -17.17
C ASP A 134 -4.84 -2.89 -16.21
N ALA A 135 -6.13 -2.63 -16.41
CA ALA A 135 -7.20 -3.23 -15.59
C ALA A 135 -7.26 -4.75 -15.75
N LYS A 136 -6.78 -5.28 -16.89
CA LYS A 136 -6.78 -6.73 -17.17
C LYS A 136 -5.82 -7.47 -16.23
N ASN A 137 -4.61 -6.96 -16.04
CA ASN A 137 -3.59 -7.51 -15.16
C ASN A 137 -4.02 -7.42 -13.70
N LEU A 138 -4.66 -6.31 -13.31
CA LEU A 138 -5.25 -6.19 -11.97
C LEU A 138 -6.33 -7.25 -11.73
N LEU A 139 -7.24 -7.44 -12.69
CA LEU A 139 -8.28 -8.47 -12.61
C LEU A 139 -7.69 -9.88 -12.58
N GLN A 140 -6.65 -10.15 -13.37
CA GLN A 140 -5.95 -11.44 -13.35
C GLN A 140 -5.31 -11.73 -11.99
N VAL A 141 -4.68 -10.73 -11.37
CA VAL A 141 -4.08 -10.88 -10.04
C VAL A 141 -5.15 -11.07 -8.96
N ALA A 142 -6.24 -10.29 -9.03
CA ALA A 142 -7.36 -10.42 -8.10
C ALA A 142 -8.01 -11.81 -8.20
N ASP A 143 -8.28 -12.27 -9.43
CA ASP A 143 -8.82 -13.60 -9.71
C ASP A 143 -7.87 -14.71 -9.21
N ALA A 144 -6.56 -14.57 -9.43
CA ALA A 144 -5.55 -15.49 -8.91
C ALA A 144 -5.54 -15.57 -7.37
N LEU A 145 -5.69 -14.44 -6.69
CA LEU A 145 -5.74 -14.39 -5.21
C LEU A 145 -7.02 -15.02 -4.67
N ILE A 146 -8.18 -14.68 -5.24
CA ILE A 146 -9.48 -15.25 -4.87
C ILE A 146 -9.46 -16.77 -5.03
N ARG A 147 -8.92 -17.28 -6.14
CA ARG A 147 -8.81 -18.72 -6.38
C ARG A 147 -7.90 -19.41 -5.40
N ARG A 148 -6.76 -18.79 -5.03
CA ARG A 148 -5.90 -19.33 -3.97
C ARG A 148 -6.63 -19.41 -2.63
N LEU A 149 -7.39 -18.38 -2.26
CA LEU A 149 -8.20 -18.38 -1.05
C LEU A 149 -9.26 -19.49 -1.09
N LEU A 150 -9.96 -19.65 -2.22
CA LEU A 150 -10.93 -20.72 -2.41
C LEU A 150 -10.29 -22.10 -2.22
N VAL A 151 -9.12 -22.36 -2.82
CA VAL A 151 -8.39 -23.62 -2.63
C VAL A 151 -8.07 -23.87 -1.15
N VAL A 152 -7.71 -22.83 -0.39
CA VAL A 152 -7.46 -22.95 1.05
C VAL A 152 -8.75 -23.27 1.81
N VAL A 153 -9.83 -22.53 1.58
CA VAL A 153 -11.14 -22.75 2.23
C VAL A 153 -11.65 -24.17 1.96
N ILE A 154 -11.62 -24.61 0.70
CA ILE A 154 -12.05 -25.96 0.31
C ILE A 154 -11.25 -27.04 1.04
N LYS A 155 -9.94 -26.86 1.18
CA LYS A 155 -9.07 -27.81 1.89
C LYS A 155 -9.31 -27.80 3.39
N VAL A 156 -9.48 -26.63 4.00
CA VAL A 156 -9.68 -26.48 5.45
C VAL A 156 -11.04 -27.01 5.87
N ASP A 157 -12.08 -26.69 5.11
CA ASP A 157 -13.47 -27.04 5.43
C ASP A 157 -13.90 -28.37 4.81
N ASN A 158 -12.98 -29.08 4.12
CA ASN A 158 -13.24 -30.34 3.41
C ASN A 158 -14.46 -30.27 2.45
N LEU A 159 -14.59 -29.15 1.73
CA LEU A 159 -15.71 -28.97 0.81
C LEU A 159 -15.56 -29.92 -0.38
N ILE A 160 -16.60 -30.72 -0.64
CA ILE A 160 -16.66 -31.56 -1.83
C ILE A 160 -17.16 -30.69 -2.99
N LEU A 161 -16.28 -30.46 -3.95
CA LEU A 161 -16.61 -29.73 -5.17
C LEU A 161 -17.19 -30.65 -6.23
N SER A 162 -18.04 -30.11 -7.09
CA SER A 162 -18.41 -30.77 -8.33
C SER A 162 -17.20 -30.91 -9.26
N GLU A 163 -17.26 -31.87 -10.18
CA GLU A 163 -16.22 -32.09 -11.20
C GLU A 163 -15.98 -30.83 -12.06
N GLN A 164 -17.06 -30.12 -12.40
CA GLN A 164 -16.99 -28.85 -13.13
C GLN A 164 -16.26 -27.76 -12.33
N SER A 165 -16.56 -27.62 -11.03
CA SER A 165 -15.90 -26.65 -10.16
C SER A 165 -14.42 -26.98 -9.96
N THR A 166 -14.10 -28.27 -9.84
CA THR A 166 -12.72 -28.77 -9.74
C THR A 166 -11.94 -28.48 -11.02
N THR A 167 -12.53 -28.72 -12.18
CA THR A 167 -11.93 -28.45 -13.49
C THR A 167 -11.67 -26.95 -13.68
N MET A 168 -12.65 -26.12 -13.35
CA MET A 168 -12.52 -24.66 -13.43
C MET A 168 -11.44 -24.12 -12.49
N MET A 169 -11.28 -24.69 -11.29
CA MET A 169 -10.19 -24.33 -10.39
C MET A 169 -8.82 -24.75 -10.93
N ASN A 170 -8.70 -25.99 -11.43
CA ASN A 170 -7.43 -26.55 -11.89
C ASN A 170 -6.90 -25.89 -13.17
N ALA A 171 -7.79 -25.52 -14.10
CA ALA A 171 -7.42 -24.80 -15.32
C ALA A 171 -6.69 -23.49 -15.00
N THR A 172 -7.17 -22.75 -14.01
CA THR A 172 -6.61 -21.42 -13.69
C THR A 172 -5.32 -21.48 -12.88
N VAL A 173 -5.10 -22.54 -12.08
CA VAL A 173 -3.82 -22.75 -11.39
C VAL A 173 -2.68 -22.97 -12.38
N ARG A 174 -2.93 -23.60 -13.53
CA ARG A 174 -1.93 -23.78 -14.60
C ARG A 174 -1.53 -22.46 -15.24
N ASP A 175 -2.48 -21.61 -15.58
CA ASP A 175 -2.23 -20.34 -16.27
C ASP A 175 -1.45 -19.34 -15.38
N ILE A 176 -1.61 -19.41 -14.06
CA ILE A 176 -0.87 -18.56 -13.11
C ILE A 176 0.57 -19.05 -12.89
N LEU A 177 0.80 -20.36 -12.94
CA LEU A 177 2.14 -20.95 -12.68
C LEU A 177 3.01 -21.03 -13.93
N ASN A 178 2.42 -21.02 -15.12
CA ASN A 178 3.10 -21.01 -16.41
C ASN A 178 2.50 -19.94 -17.33
N PRO A 179 2.73 -18.65 -17.07
CA PRO A 179 2.36 -17.62 -18.02
C PRO A 179 3.19 -17.81 -19.29
N ASN A 180 2.53 -18.02 -20.43
CA ASN A 180 3.17 -18.03 -21.75
C ASN A 180 3.77 -16.67 -22.10
#